data_AF-A0A1G4S2K8-F1
#
_entry.id   AF-A0A1G4S2K8-F1
#
_cell.length_a   1.000
_cell.length_b   1.000
_cell.length_c   1.000
_cell.angle_alpha   90.00
_cell.angle_beta   90.00
_cell.angle_gamma   90.00
#
_symmetry.space_group_name_H-M   'P 1'
#
loop_
_entity.id
_entity.type
_entity.pdbx_description
1 polymer ?
#
loop_
_entity_poly.entity_id
_entity_poly.type
_entity_poly.pdbx_seq_one_letter_code
_entity_poly.pdbx_strand_id
1 'polypeptide(L)'
;MKRTNLFTMQDDLIFHNVTERRLSLDDVIERMLRFISQDPASPYQLMIGTDSQVHRGHTKFVTGIIIRRLGKGAWACYRQVVLPRELTSVKEKLTIETSLAGSSLLF
;
A
#
# COMPACT_ATOMS: atom_id res chain seq x y z
N MET A 1 -21.19 -21.09 -18.67
CA MET A 1 -21.41 -20.13 -17.56
C MET A 1 -20.16 -20.11 -16.69
N LYS A 2 -19.19 -19.23 -17.00
CA LYS A 2 -17.93 -19.14 -16.24
C LYS A 2 -18.22 -18.31 -15.00
N ARG A 3 -18.12 -18.93 -13.81
CA ARG A 3 -18.19 -18.21 -12.54
C ARG A 3 -17.07 -17.18 -12.53
N THR A 4 -17.44 -15.91 -12.67
CA THR A 4 -16.54 -14.78 -12.45
C THR A 4 -16.11 -14.87 -10.99
N ASN A 5 -14.84 -15.21 -10.75
CA ASN A 5 -14.21 -15.03 -9.46
C ASN A 5 -14.26 -13.54 -9.12
N LEU A 6 -15.31 -13.12 -8.41
CA LEU A 6 -15.31 -11.83 -7.74
C LEU A 6 -14.21 -11.90 -6.68
N PHE A 7 -13.10 -11.23 -6.98
CA PHE A 7 -12.05 -10.80 -6.07
C PHE A 7 -11.71 -11.77 -4.92
N THR A 8 -10.64 -12.53 -5.12
CA THR A 8 -9.82 -13.01 -3.99
C THR A 8 -9.23 -11.78 -3.29
N MET A 9 -9.97 -11.11 -2.40
CA MET A 9 -9.51 -9.98 -1.57
C MET A 9 -8.56 -10.45 -0.45
N GLN A 10 -7.74 -11.46 -0.74
CA GLN A 10 -6.71 -11.98 0.13
C GLN A 10 -5.53 -12.42 -0.77
N ASP A 11 -5.18 -11.62 -1.77
CA ASP A 11 -3.79 -11.64 -2.23
C ASP A 11 -2.95 -11.29 -1.00
N ASP A 12 -1.98 -12.15 -0.66
CA ASP A 12 -1.02 -11.87 0.40
C ASP A 12 -0.53 -10.43 0.23
N LEU A 13 -0.64 -9.62 1.29
CA LEU A 13 -0.19 -8.23 1.25
C LEU A 13 1.33 -8.23 1.17
N ILE A 14 1.83 -8.23 -0.07
CA ILE A 14 3.24 -8.35 -0.38
C ILE A 14 3.81 -6.95 -0.68
N PHE A 15 4.79 -6.54 0.11
CA PHE A 15 5.47 -5.25 0.03
C PHE A 15 6.93 -5.39 -0.41
N HIS A 16 7.48 -4.26 -0.85
CA HIS A 16 8.86 -4.11 -1.27
C HIS A 16 9.40 -2.77 -0.76
N ASN A 17 10.66 -2.71 -0.37
CA ASN A 17 11.38 -1.46 -0.16
C ASN A 17 12.60 -1.41 -1.09
N VAL A 18 13.51 -0.47 -0.88
CA VAL A 18 14.70 -0.30 -1.74
C VAL A 18 15.62 -1.52 -1.69
N THR A 19 15.70 -2.20 -0.54
CA THR A 19 16.67 -3.27 -0.26
C THR A 19 16.04 -4.67 -0.19
N GLU A 20 14.75 -4.75 0.13
CA GLU A 20 14.04 -5.99 0.41
C GLU A 20 12.84 -6.14 -0.53
N ARG A 21 12.55 -7.38 -0.91
CA ARG A 21 11.39 -7.74 -1.72
C ARG A 21 10.59 -8.83 -1.01
N ARG A 22 9.29 -8.88 -1.31
CA ARG A 22 8.36 -9.88 -0.81
C ARG A 22 8.21 -9.88 0.71
N LEU A 23 8.09 -8.69 1.29
CA LEU A 23 7.78 -8.51 2.70
C LEU A 23 6.30 -8.79 2.93
N SER A 24 5.98 -9.67 3.87
CA SER A 24 4.61 -9.78 4.38
C SER A 24 4.24 -8.52 5.18
N LEU A 25 2.96 -8.37 5.54
CA LEU A 25 2.55 -7.29 6.45
C LEU A 25 3.25 -7.40 7.82
N ASP A 26 3.42 -8.60 8.34
CA ASP A 26 4.13 -8.84 9.61
C ASP A 26 5.59 -8.43 9.51
N ASP A 27 6.25 -8.73 8.39
CA ASP A 27 7.60 -8.25 8.13
C ASP A 27 7.62 -6.71 8.17
N VAL A 28 6.72 -6.05 7.43
CA VAL A 28 6.62 -4.58 7.41
C VAL A 28 6.48 -4.00 8.82
N ILE A 29 5.61 -4.57 9.65
CA ILE A 29 5.43 -4.16 11.05
C ILE A 29 6.75 -4.32 11.82
N GLU A 30 7.42 -5.46 11.69
CA GLU A 30 8.70 -5.70 12.34
C GLU A 30 9.77 -4.67 11.93
N ARG A 31 9.85 -4.31 10.63
CA ARG A 31 10.83 -3.32 10.15
C ARG A 31 10.52 -1.92 10.66
N MET A 32 9.24 -1.55 10.74
CA MET A 32 8.83 -0.29 11.38
C MET A 32 9.21 -0.26 12.86
N LEU A 33 8.96 -1.33 13.61
CA LEU A 33 9.34 -1.43 15.02
C LEU A 33 10.86 -1.34 15.20
N ARG A 34 11.65 -2.01 14.35
CA ARG A 34 13.11 -1.89 14.33
C ARG A 34 13.58 -0.46 14.02
N PHE A 35 12.88 0.27 13.15
CA PHE A 35 13.18 1.68 12.87
C PHE A 35 12.84 2.59 14.05
N ILE A 36 11.75 2.34 14.76
CA ILE A 36 11.35 3.07 15.97
C ILE A 36 12.32 2.80 17.12
N SER A 37 12.74 1.53 17.30
CA SER A 37 13.58 1.11 18.43
C SER A 37 14.96 1.75 18.43
N GLN A 38 15.43 2.24 17.28
CA GLN A 38 16.69 2.98 17.17
C GLN A 38 16.66 4.35 17.86
N ASP A 39 15.48 4.96 18.04
CA ASP A 39 15.31 6.24 18.75
C ASP A 39 13.84 6.39 19.23
N PRO A 40 13.45 5.68 20.31
CA PRO A 40 12.05 5.61 20.73
C PRO A 40 11.46 6.93 21.23
N ALA A 41 12.30 7.85 21.70
CA ALA A 41 11.86 9.13 22.26
C ALA A 41 11.58 10.20 21.18
N SER A 42 11.94 9.93 19.92
CA SER A 42 11.66 10.85 18.82
C SER A 42 10.19 10.84 18.41
N PRO A 43 9.66 11.95 17.89
CA PRO A 43 8.32 11.96 17.29
C PRO A 43 8.33 11.29 15.90
N TYR A 44 7.26 10.54 15.62
CA TYR A 44 7.08 9.80 14.37
C TYR A 44 5.76 10.17 13.67
N GLN A 45 5.77 10.12 12.34
CA GLN A 45 4.58 10.22 11.49
C GLN A 45 4.45 8.96 10.64
N LEU A 46 3.32 8.27 10.76
CA LEU A 46 2.94 7.17 9.88
C LEU A 46 2.03 7.69 8.77
N MET A 47 2.36 7.40 7.53
CA MET A 47 1.59 7.77 6.34
C MET A 47 1.32 6.52 5.52
N ILE A 48 0.05 6.32 5.16
CA ILE A 48 -0.40 5.24 4.29
C ILE A 48 -1.24 5.88 3.19
N GLY A 49 -0.96 5.56 1.93
CA GLY A 49 -1.69 6.12 0.81
C GLY A 49 -1.61 5.23 -0.41
N THR A 50 -2.67 5.26 -1.22
CA THR A 50 -2.73 4.58 -2.51
C THR A 50 -2.89 5.62 -3.61
N ASP A 51 -2.09 5.49 -4.66
CA ASP A 51 -2.21 6.29 -5.90
C ASP A 51 -2.50 5.36 -7.09
N SER A 52 -3.21 5.88 -8.09
CA SER A 52 -3.55 5.14 -9.32
C SER A 52 -2.95 5.77 -10.57
N GLN A 53 -2.19 4.96 -11.30
CA GLN A 53 -1.58 5.33 -12.57
C GLN A 53 -2.20 4.53 -13.72
N VAL A 54 -2.80 5.25 -14.67
CA VAL A 54 -3.41 4.64 -15.86
C VAL A 54 -2.35 4.51 -16.94
N HIS A 55 -2.26 3.31 -17.51
CA HIS A 55 -1.42 2.96 -18.64
C HIS A 55 -2.28 2.35 -19.74
N ARG A 56 -1.75 2.24 -20.96
CA ARG A 56 -2.49 1.56 -22.04
C ARG A 56 -2.81 0.12 -21.63
N GLY A 57 -4.10 -0.23 -21.66
CA GLY A 57 -4.64 -1.55 -21.34
C GLY A 57 -4.71 -1.92 -19.85
N HIS A 58 -4.23 -1.09 -18.91
CA HIS A 58 -4.28 -1.40 -17.48
C HIS A 58 -4.15 -0.19 -16.57
N THR A 59 -4.57 -0.32 -15.33
CA THR A 59 -4.36 0.68 -14.27
C THR A 59 -3.54 0.04 -13.14
N LYS A 60 -2.43 0.67 -12.78
CA LYS A 60 -1.60 0.26 -11.65
C LYS A 60 -1.99 1.08 -10.43
N PHE A 61 -2.20 0.40 -9.31
CA PHE A 61 -2.34 1.01 -8.00
C PHE A 61 -1.08 0.77 -7.19
N VAL A 62 -0.58 1.80 -6.53
CA VAL A 62 0.59 1.71 -5.66
C VAL A 62 0.19 2.17 -4.27
N THR A 63 0.28 1.27 -3.29
CA THR A 63 0.07 1.63 -1.89
C THR A 63 1.42 1.75 -1.20
N GLY A 64 1.73 2.93 -0.66
CA GLY A 64 2.93 3.20 0.14
C GLY A 64 2.63 3.18 1.63
N ILE A 65 3.57 2.66 2.41
CA ILE A 65 3.63 2.79 3.87
C ILE A 65 4.94 3.48 4.21
N ILE A 66 4.86 4.61 4.92
CA ILE A 66 6.01 5.44 5.27
C ILE A 66 5.94 5.75 6.76
N ILE A 67 6.99 5.41 7.49
CA ILE A 67 7.20 5.89 8.86
C ILE A 67 8.37 6.88 8.86
N ARG A 68 8.07 8.14 9.19
CA ARG A 68 9.04 9.22 9.24
C ARG A 68 9.38 9.57 10.68
N ARG A 69 10.66 9.56 11.03
CA ARG A 69 11.18 10.17 12.26
C ARG A 69 11.41 11.65 11.98
N LEU A 70 10.73 12.55 12.70
CA LEU A 70 10.79 13.98 12.33
C LEU A 70 12.23 14.52 12.40
N GLY A 71 12.67 15.12 11.29
CA GLY A 71 14.03 15.65 11.14
C GLY A 71 15.15 14.61 11.01
N LYS A 72 14.84 13.31 11.05
CA LYS A 72 15.84 12.23 11.18
C LYS A 72 15.66 11.07 10.18
N GLY A 73 14.93 11.31 9.10
CA GLY A 73 14.73 10.34 8.01
C GLY A 73 13.45 9.53 8.13
N ALA A 74 13.35 8.49 7.29
CA ALA A 74 12.16 7.65 7.20
C ALA A 74 12.51 6.23 6.76
N TRP A 75 11.64 5.29 7.11
CA TRP A 75 11.57 3.97 6.51
C TRP A 75 10.28 3.88 5.67
N ALA A 76 10.36 3.24 4.51
CA ALA A 76 9.23 3.15 3.59
C ALA A 76 9.23 1.83 2.82
N CYS A 77 8.03 1.34 2.52
CA CYS A 77 7.79 0.24 1.60
C CYS A 77 6.54 0.50 0.76
N TYR A 78 6.35 -0.27 -0.30
CA TYR A 78 5.18 -0.16 -1.17
C TYR A 78 4.72 -1.53 -1.68
N ARG A 79 3.44 -1.62 -2.05
CA ARG A 79 2.89 -2.75 -2.82
C ARG A 79 2.24 -2.25 -4.11
N GLN A 80 2.11 -3.14 -5.10
CA GLN A 80 1.49 -2.83 -6.38
C GLN A 80 0.34 -3.79 -6.67
N VAL A 81 -0.79 -3.26 -7.14
CA VAL A 81 -1.93 -4.03 -7.64
C VAL A 81 -2.24 -3.58 -9.06
N VAL A 82 -2.47 -4.52 -9.99
CA VAL A 82 -2.74 -4.20 -11.39
C VAL A 82 -4.17 -4.60 -11.75
N LEU A 83 -4.94 -3.62 -12.20
CA LEU A 83 -6.28 -3.82 -12.76
C LEU A 83 -6.16 -3.87 -14.29
N PRO A 84 -6.59 -4.95 -14.99
CA PRO A 84 -6.40 -5.13 -16.42
C PRO A 84 -7.42 -4.34 -17.27
N ARG A 85 -7.62 -3.08 -16.94
CA ARG A 85 -8.39 -2.10 -17.73
C ARG A 85 -7.98 -0.67 -17.37
N GLU A 86 -8.27 0.25 -18.28
CA GLU A 86 -8.05 1.69 -18.09
C GLU A 86 -9.18 2.29 -17.26
N LEU A 87 -8.85 2.98 -16.18
CA LEU A 87 -9.81 3.76 -15.39
C LEU A 87 -9.86 5.21 -15.87
N THR A 88 -11.02 5.62 -16.39
CA THR A 88 -11.24 7.00 -16.86
C THR A 88 -11.97 7.86 -15.83
N SER A 89 -12.73 7.25 -14.93
CA SER A 89 -13.52 7.96 -13.91
C SER A 89 -12.69 8.28 -12.67
N VAL A 90 -12.64 9.57 -12.30
CA VAL A 90 -12.00 10.03 -11.06
C VAL A 90 -12.67 9.40 -9.84
N LYS A 91 -14.02 9.33 -9.82
CA LYS A 91 -14.77 8.71 -8.72
C LYS A 91 -14.36 7.25 -8.52
N GLU A 92 -14.23 6.51 -9.61
CA GLU A 92 -13.86 5.10 -9.57
C GLU A 92 -12.43 4.90 -9.06
N LYS A 93 -11.48 5.74 -9.50
CA LYS A 93 -10.12 5.75 -8.98
C LYS A 93 -10.09 5.95 -7.47
N LEU A 94 -10.73 7.01 -6.98
CA LEU A 94 -10.78 7.35 -5.55
C LEU A 94 -11.42 6.23 -4.71
N THR A 95 -12.50 5.63 -5.20
CA THR A 95 -13.14 4.50 -4.53
C THR A 95 -12.17 3.33 -4.38
N ILE A 96 -11.47 2.94 -5.46
CA ILE A 96 -10.54 1.79 -5.43
C ILE A 96 -9.30 2.11 -4.60
N GLU A 97 -8.73 3.31 -4.72
CA GLU A 97 -7.59 3.78 -3.89
C GLU A 97 -7.91 3.67 -2.41
N THR A 98 -9.10 4.12 -2.01
CA THR A 98 -9.58 4.05 -0.62
C THR A 98 -9.74 2.60 -0.18
N SER A 99 -10.37 1.75 -1.00
CA SER A 99 -10.51 0.32 -0.70
C SER A 99 -9.17 -0.38 -0.52
N LEU A 100 -8.14 -0.01 -1.29
CA LEU A 100 -6.80 -0.59 -1.20
C LEU A 100 -5.96 -0.05 -0.03
N ALA A 101 -6.22 1.18 0.42
CA ALA A 101 -5.55 1.80 1.55
C ALA A 101 -6.09 1.29 2.90
N GLY A 102 -7.40 1.05 3.01
CA GLY A 102 -8.02 0.61 4.26
C GLY A 102 -9.41 0.02 4.05
N SER A 103 -9.49 -1.30 3.90
CA SER A 103 -10.76 -2.02 3.82
C SER A 103 -11.35 -2.29 5.22
N SER A 104 -11.70 -1.23 5.95
CA SER A 104 -12.62 -1.28 7.11
C SER A 104 -13.37 0.05 7.35
N LEU A 105 -13.50 0.91 6.32
CA LEU A 105 -14.36 2.09 6.39
C LEU A 105 -15.67 1.83 5.62
N LEU A 106 -16.50 0.98 6.20
CA LEU A 106 -17.96 1.10 6.11
C LEU A 106 -18.44 1.27 7.55
N PHE A 107 -18.57 2.52 8.00
CA PHE A 107 -19.50 2.87 9.06
C PHE A 107 -20.89 2.98 8.47
#